data_AF-T0ZCU3-F1
#
_entry.id   AF-T0ZCU3-F1
#
_cell.length_a   1.000
_cell.length_b   1.000
_cell.length_c   1.000
_cell.angle_alpha   90.00
_cell.angle_beta   90.00
_cell.angle_gamma   90.00
#
_symmetry.space_group_name_H-M   'P 1'
#
loop_
_entity.id
_entity.type
_entity.pdbx_description
1 polymer ?
#
loop_
_entity_poly.entity_id
_entity_poly.type
_entity_poly.pdbx_seq_one_letter_code
_entity_poly.pdbx_strand_id
1 'polypeptide(L)'
;MTASLDVRLLVAHVQSSIDQGRVSDPGPLGSRNRLQSVTLLDAITEHGFDAAFGGARRDEDKARAKERVLSFRDTFGQWDPRRQRPELWQLYQGRV
;
A
#
# COMPACT_ATOMS: atom_id res chain seq x y z
N MET A 1 20.00 -1.17 11.10
CA MET A 1 19.48 0.08 10.52
C MET A 1 18.40 0.74 11.39
N THR A 2 17.49 0.00 12.03
CA THR A 2 16.45 0.61 12.90
C THR A 2 16.99 1.19 14.20
N ALA A 3 18.02 0.57 14.78
CA ALA A 3 18.62 0.97 16.06
C ALA A 3 19.16 2.40 16.11
N SER A 4 19.49 3.01 14.97
CA SER A 4 20.01 4.38 14.89
C SER A 4 18.92 5.45 14.65
N LEU A 5 17.68 5.05 14.38
CA LEU A 5 16.60 5.95 13.96
C LEU A 5 15.45 6.05 14.97
N ASP A 6 15.50 5.28 16.06
CA ASP A 6 14.44 5.21 17.08
C ASP A 6 13.02 5.01 16.49
N VAL A 7 12.92 4.06 15.54
CA VAL A 7 11.66 3.72 14.87
C VAL A 7 11.26 2.29 15.13
N ARG A 8 9.93 2.07 15.21
CA ARG A 8 9.34 0.73 15.23
C ARG A 8 9.26 0.19 13.81
N LEU A 9 9.92 -0.94 13.56
CA LEU A 9 9.79 -1.68 12.30
C LEU A 9 8.78 -2.82 12.47
N LEU A 10 7.72 -2.79 11.67
CA LEU A 10 6.74 -3.87 11.56
C LEU A 10 7.07 -4.72 10.34
N VAL A 11 7.04 -6.05 10.48
CA VAL A 11 7.37 -6.99 9.41
C VAL A 11 6.17 -7.89 9.14
N ALA A 12 5.64 -7.82 7.92
CA ALA A 12 4.59 -8.70 7.44
C ALA A 12 5.14 -9.63 6.36
N HIS A 13 4.82 -10.93 6.43
CA HIS A 13 5.38 -11.95 5.56
C HIS A 13 4.38 -12.43 4.53
N VAL A 14 4.77 -12.43 3.25
CA VAL A 14 3.95 -13.02 2.16
C VAL A 14 3.67 -14.50 2.41
N GLN A 15 4.60 -15.21 3.05
CA GLN A 15 4.42 -16.62 3.40
C GLN A 15 3.22 -16.81 4.33
N SER A 16 3.02 -15.93 5.31
CA SER A 16 1.86 -16.00 6.21
C SER A 16 0.54 -15.89 5.44
N SER A 17 0.45 -15.05 4.42
CA SER A 17 -0.74 -14.96 3.56
C SER A 17 -0.95 -16.23 2.71
N ILE A 18 0.11 -16.92 2.29
CA ILE A 18 0.02 -18.21 1.59
C ILE A 18 -0.47 -19.30 2.54
N ASP A 19 0.13 -19.40 3.72
CA ASP A 19 -0.17 -20.43 4.71
C ASP A 19 -1.62 -20.32 5.23
N GLN A 20 -2.15 -19.09 5.31
CA GLN A 20 -3.54 -18.80 5.66
C GLN A 20 -4.53 -19.03 4.49
N GLY A 21 -4.04 -19.42 3.30
CA GLY A 21 -4.87 -19.65 2.11
C GLY A 21 -5.45 -18.37 1.50
N ARG A 22 -4.95 -17.19 1.89
CA ARG A 22 -5.40 -15.90 1.36
C ARG A 22 -4.92 -15.60 -0.05
N VAL A 23 -3.77 -16.17 -0.41
CA VAL A 23 -3.20 -16.12 -1.75
C VAL A 23 -2.67 -17.50 -2.14
N SER A 24 -2.71 -17.82 -3.42
CA SER A 24 -2.16 -19.07 -3.94
C SER A 24 -0.63 -19.00 -3.99
N ASP A 25 0.04 -20.07 -3.57
CA ASP A 25 1.49 -20.22 -3.78
C ASP A 25 1.77 -20.24 -5.29
N PRO A 26 2.62 -19.35 -5.81
CA PRO A 26 2.93 -19.29 -7.23
C PRO A 26 3.95 -20.37 -7.64
N GLY A 27 4.47 -21.16 -6.68
CA GLY A 27 5.45 -22.21 -6.89
C GLY A 27 6.89 -21.69 -6.97
N PRO A 28 7.88 -22.59 -7.17
CA PRO A 28 9.30 -22.27 -7.04
C PRO A 28 9.82 -21.19 -8.00
N LEU A 29 9.24 -21.09 -9.19
CA LEU A 29 9.63 -20.11 -10.22
C LEU A 29 8.62 -18.96 -10.35
N GLY A 30 7.56 -18.97 -9.54
CA GLY A 30 6.48 -18.02 -9.64
C GLY A 30 6.78 -16.71 -8.91
N SER A 31 6.50 -15.58 -9.56
CA SER A 31 6.70 -14.27 -8.94
C SER A 31 5.73 -14.02 -7.78
N ARG A 32 6.27 -13.62 -6.63
CA ARG A 32 5.50 -13.20 -5.45
C ARG A 32 5.10 -11.72 -5.46
N ASN A 33 5.50 -10.93 -6.46
CA ASN A 33 5.26 -9.48 -6.47
C ASN A 33 3.77 -9.13 -6.36
N ARG A 34 2.89 -9.86 -7.06
CA ARG A 34 1.44 -9.63 -6.98
C ARG A 34 0.83 -9.98 -5.61
N LEU A 35 1.49 -10.83 -4.84
CA LEU A 35 0.99 -11.29 -3.54
C LEU A 35 1.22 -10.26 -2.43
N GLN A 36 2.22 -9.40 -2.61
CA GLN A 36 2.59 -8.36 -1.63
C GLN A 36 1.41 -7.43 -1.31
N SER A 37 0.52 -7.16 -2.28
CA SER A 37 -0.64 -6.30 -2.07
C SER A 37 -1.58 -6.85 -1.00
N VAL A 38 -1.82 -8.17 -0.97
CA VAL A 38 -2.71 -8.79 0.04
C VAL A 38 -2.08 -8.70 1.41
N THR A 39 -0.80 -9.09 1.53
CA THR A 39 -0.05 -9.01 2.79
C THR A 39 0.02 -7.58 3.33
N LEU A 40 0.21 -6.58 2.47
CA LEU A 40 0.23 -5.17 2.86
C LEU A 40 -1.12 -4.71 3.40
N LEU A 41 -2.22 -5.06 2.72
CA LEU A 41 -3.57 -4.69 3.15
C LEU A 41 -3.94 -5.35 4.49
N ASP A 42 -3.56 -6.61 4.68
CA ASP A 42 -3.78 -7.33 5.94
C ASP A 42 -3.00 -6.67 7.09
N ALA A 43 -1.72 -6.33 6.87
CA ALA A 43 -0.90 -5.66 7.89
C ALA A 43 -1.42 -4.25 8.25
N ILE A 44 -1.90 -3.49 7.27
CA ILE A 44 -2.55 -2.19 7.49
C ILE A 44 -3.79 -2.36 8.37
N THR A 45 -4.61 -3.37 8.08
CA THR A 45 -5.85 -3.67 8.80
C THR A 45 -5.57 -4.16 10.22
N GLU A 46 -4.63 -5.09 10.39
CA GLU A 46 -4.25 -5.67 11.69
C GLU A 46 -3.77 -4.60 12.68
N HIS A 47 -3.04 -3.60 12.18
CA HIS A 47 -2.50 -2.52 13.00
C HIS A 47 -3.41 -1.28 13.07
N GLY A 48 -4.55 -1.28 12.37
CA GLY A 48 -5.52 -0.18 12.39
C GLY A 48 -4.98 1.12 11.82
N PHE A 49 -4.18 1.05 10.74
CA PHE A 49 -3.67 2.25 10.09
C PHE A 49 -4.68 2.84 9.10
N ASP A 50 -5.07 4.09 9.31
CA ASP A 50 -5.96 4.83 8.39
C ASP A 50 -5.22 5.47 7.21
N ALA A 51 -3.88 5.54 7.28
CA ALA A 51 -3.04 6.13 6.26
C ALA A 51 -1.68 5.43 6.16
N ALA A 52 -1.12 5.40 4.96
CA ALA A 52 0.23 4.87 4.69
C ALA A 52 0.99 5.82 3.75
N PHE A 53 2.26 6.05 4.04
CA PHE A 53 3.16 6.81 3.17
C PHE A 53 3.86 5.86 2.20
N GLY A 54 3.68 6.09 0.90
CA GLY A 54 4.33 5.33 -0.16
C GLY A 54 5.49 6.10 -0.80
N GLY A 55 6.59 5.42 -1.07
CA GLY A 55 7.78 5.99 -1.74
C GLY A 55 7.70 6.03 -3.27
N ALA A 56 6.51 5.88 -3.84
CA ALA A 56 6.30 5.88 -5.29
C ALA A 56 6.62 7.26 -5.90
N ARG A 57 7.33 7.27 -7.03
CA ARG A 57 7.61 8.51 -7.77
C ARG A 57 6.98 8.51 -9.15
N ARG A 58 6.57 9.70 -9.63
CA ARG A 58 5.84 9.86 -10.91
C ARG A 58 6.71 9.62 -12.15
N ASP A 59 8.03 9.76 -12.01
CA ASP A 59 9.01 9.55 -13.07
C ASP A 59 9.40 8.08 -13.27
N GLU A 60 9.01 7.19 -12.35
CA GLU A 60 9.36 5.76 -12.41
C GLU A 60 8.61 4.99 -13.49
N ASP A 61 7.39 5.42 -13.84
CA ASP A 61 6.57 4.78 -14.87
C ASP A 61 5.63 5.81 -15.53
N LYS A 62 5.42 5.71 -16.85
CA LYS A 62 4.53 6.58 -17.62
C LYS A 62 3.10 6.62 -17.07
N ALA A 63 2.60 5.51 -16.54
CA ALA A 63 1.26 5.44 -15.95
C ALA A 63 1.12 6.34 -14.71
N ARG A 64 2.22 6.64 -14.01
CA ARG A 64 2.24 7.43 -12.78
C ARG A 64 2.20 8.94 -12.97
N ALA A 65 2.33 9.42 -14.20
CA ALA A 65 2.29 10.85 -14.49
C ALA A 65 1.01 11.54 -14.01
N LYS A 66 -0.10 10.79 -13.86
CA LYS A 66 -1.41 11.27 -13.42
C LYS A 66 -1.75 10.86 -11.96
N GLU A 67 -0.80 10.29 -11.22
CA GLU A 67 -1.01 9.93 -9.81
C GLU A 67 -1.12 11.19 -8.94
N ARG A 68 -2.03 11.12 -7.96
CA ARG A 68 -2.24 12.14 -6.93
C ARG A 68 -1.29 11.91 -5.76
N VAL A 69 -1.07 12.94 -4.95
CA VAL A 69 -0.31 12.80 -3.69
C VAL A 69 -1.11 11.97 -2.68
N LEU A 70 -2.42 12.22 -2.58
CA LEU A 70 -3.34 11.42 -1.76
C LEU A 70 -4.08 10.40 -2.62
N SER A 71 -4.03 9.13 -2.21
CA SER A 71 -4.75 8.02 -2.83
C SER A 71 -5.81 7.49 -1.86
N PHE A 72 -7.05 7.95 -2.00
CA PHE A 72 -8.14 7.47 -1.13
C PHE A 72 -8.55 6.05 -1.50
N ARG A 73 -8.69 5.21 -0.46
CA ARG A 73 -9.15 3.82 -0.55
C ARG A 73 -10.48 3.67 0.20
N ASP A 74 -11.29 2.71 -0.23
CA ASP A 74 -12.47 2.30 0.53
C ASP A 74 -12.12 1.26 1.61
N THR A 75 -13.12 0.81 2.38
CA THR A 75 -12.96 -0.19 3.45
C THR A 75 -12.40 -1.52 2.96
N PHE A 76 -12.50 -1.82 1.65
CA PHE A 76 -11.97 -3.02 1.03
C PHE A 76 -10.64 -2.78 0.29
N GLY A 77 -10.03 -1.60 0.47
CA GLY A 77 -8.77 -1.22 -0.18
C GLY A 77 -8.90 -0.87 -1.66
N GLN A 78 -10.12 -0.78 -2.20
CA GLN A 78 -10.36 -0.47 -3.61
C GLN A 78 -10.17 1.02 -3.89
N TRP A 79 -9.91 1.32 -5.16
CA TRP A 79 -9.72 2.68 -5.64
C TRP A 79 -10.94 3.14 -6.45
N ASP A 80 -11.55 4.24 -6.04
CA ASP A 80 -12.64 4.89 -6.78
C ASP A 80 -12.17 6.24 -7.35
N PRO A 81 -12.18 6.43 -8.69
CA PRO A 81 -11.81 7.69 -9.31
C PRO A 81 -12.68 8.87 -8.85
N ARG A 82 -13.96 8.65 -8.55
CA ARG A 82 -14.89 9.70 -8.13
C ARG A 82 -14.63 10.21 -6.72
N ARG A 83 -14.00 9.39 -5.87
CA ARG A 83 -13.64 9.77 -4.50
C ARG A 83 -12.33 10.53 -4.40
N GLN A 84 -11.60 10.66 -5.51
CA GLN A 84 -10.33 11.39 -5.52
C GLN A 84 -10.57 12.90 -5.57
N ARG A 85 -9.98 13.61 -4.61
CA ARG A 85 -10.21 15.05 -4.42
C ARG A 85 -9.18 15.86 -5.23
N PRO A 86 -9.56 17.04 -5.75
CA PRO A 86 -8.60 17.97 -6.36
C PRO A 86 -7.52 18.39 -5.35
N GLU A 87 -6.28 18.50 -5.83
CA GLU A 87 -5.11 18.92 -5.04
C GLU A 87 -4.65 20.26 -5.63
N LEU A 88 -5.29 21.35 -5.20
CA LEU A 88 -4.98 22.68 -5.71
C LEU A 88 -3.79 23.27 -4.95
N TRP A 89 -2.73 23.64 -5.68
CA TRP A 89 -1.46 24.10 -5.11
C TRP A 89 -0.86 23.07 -4.12
N GLN A 90 -0.64 23.47 -2.87
CA GLN A 90 -0.14 22.62 -1.78
C GLN A 90 -1.24 22.38 -0.73
N LEU A 91 -2.51 22.52 -1.12
CA LEU A 91 -3.65 22.27 -0.25
C LEU A 91 -4.17 20.85 -0.46
N TYR A 92 -4.15 20.07 0.61
CA TYR A 92 -4.55 18.67 0.60
C TYR A 92 -5.73 18.43 1.54
N GLN A 93 -6.83 17.89 1.03
CA GLN A 93 -8.00 17.55 1.84
C GLN A 93 -7.92 16.10 2.32
N GLY A 94 -7.14 15.87 3.38
CA GLY A 94 -6.78 14.53 3.87
C GLY A 94 -7.72 13.88 4.89
N ARG A 95 -8.84 14.50 5.26
CA ARG A 95 -9.76 13.94 6.26
C ARG A 95 -10.42 12.65 5.76
N VAL A 96 -10.32 11.58 6.56
CA VAL A 96 -10.92 10.25 6.36
C VAL A 96 -12.05 10.06 7.36
#